data_AF-A0A920NEA8-F1
#
_entry.id   AF-A0A920NEA8-F1
#
_cell.length_a   1.000
_cell.length_b   1.000
_cell.length_c   1.000
_cell.angle_alpha   90.00
_cell.angle_beta   90.00
_cell.angle_gamma   90.00
#
_symmetry.space_group_name_H-M   'P 1'
#
loop_
_entity.id
_entity.type
_entity.pdbx_description
1 polymer ?
#
loop_
_entity_poly.entity_id
_entity_poly.type
_entity_poly.pdbx_seq_one_letter_code
_entity_poly.pdbx_strand_id
1 'polypeptide(L)' 'MLGESNYEYIKFFLQSYFGKFLILCLTWSFIFQILSEIRHLFWDFGYGFELTTSKISGLFVIFGSFILTVLIYLIGKQII' A
#
# COMPACT_ATOMS: atom_id res chain seq x y z
N MET A 1 -2.70 29.98 -8.64
CA MET A 1 -3.63 28.83 -8.67
C MET A 1 -3.24 27.74 -7.67
N LEU A 2 -1.96 27.55 -7.35
CA LEU A 2 -1.49 26.76 -6.19
C LEU A 2 -0.76 27.70 -5.21
N GLY A 3 -1.53 28.56 -4.53
CA GLY A 3 -1.01 29.50 -3.53
C GLY A 3 -0.91 28.86 -2.15
N GLU A 4 -0.17 29.52 -1.25
CA GLU A 4 0.11 29.07 0.12
C GLU A 4 -1.17 28.79 0.92
N SER A 5 -2.22 29.60 0.74
CA SER A 5 -3.53 29.41 1.37
C SER A 5 -4.20 28.08 0.98
N ASN A 6 -4.13 27.66 -0.28
CA ASN A 6 -4.68 26.38 -0.72
C ASN A 6 -3.91 25.19 -0.12
N TYR A 7 -2.59 25.34 0.06
CA TYR A 7 -1.77 24.30 0.69
C TYR A 7 -2.14 24.08 2.15
N GLU A 8 -2.41 25.16 2.90
CA GLU A 8 -2.85 25.04 4.31
C GLU A 8 -4.17 24.29 4.46
N TYR A 9 -5.16 24.56 3.60
CA TYR A 9 -6.43 23.83 3.63
C TYR A 9 -6.26 22.33 3.35
N ILE A 10 -5.44 21.96 2.36
CA ILE A 10 -5.16 20.55 2.03
C ILE A 10 -4.39 19.89 3.17
N LYS A 11 -3.38 20.57 3.75
CA LYS A 11 -2.61 20.07 4.89
C LYS A 11 -3.52 19.81 6.09
N PHE A 12 -4.41 20.75 6.42
CA PHE A 12 -5.37 20.60 7.51
C PHE A 12 -6.29 19.40 7.29
N PHE A 13 -6.80 19.23 6.07
CA PHE A 13 -7.61 18.07 5.69
C PHE A 13 -6.84 16.74 5.84
N LEU A 14 -5.61 16.67 5.33
CA LEU A 14 -4.76 15.46 5.41
C LEU A 14 -4.32 15.13 6.85
N GLN A 15 -4.22 16.12 7.73
CA GLN A 15 -3.91 15.93 9.15
C GLN A 15 -5.11 15.43 9.98
N SER A 16 -6.33 15.57 9.47
CA SER A 16 -7.54 15.05 10.13
C SER A 16 -7.51 13.52 10.25
N TYR A 17 -8.30 12.96 11.17
CA TYR A 17 -8.43 11.50 11.32
C TYR A 17 -8.85 10.81 10.02
N PHE A 18 -9.75 11.44 9.25
CA PHE A 18 -10.20 10.94 7.96
C PHE A 18 -9.10 11.01 6.89
N GLY A 19 -8.33 12.12 6.85
CA GLY A 19 -7.19 12.27 5.94
C GLY A 19 -6.12 11.21 6.17
N LYS A 20 -5.77 10.94 7.44
CA LYS A 20 -4.83 9.87 7.80
C LYS A 20 -5.34 8.49 7.41
N PHE A 21 -6.62 8.22 7.58
CA PHE A 21 -7.24 6.98 7.12
C PHE A 21 -7.17 6.82 5.59
N LEU A 22 -7.46 7.88 4.83
CA LEU A 22 -7.32 7.87 3.37
C LEU A 22 -5.89 7.60 2.93
N ILE A 23 -4.90 8.25 3.55
CA ILE A 23 -3.48 8.01 3.26
C ILE A 23 -3.11 6.55 3.53
N LEU A 24 -3.61 5.97 4.63
CA LEU A 24 -3.39 4.56 4.96
C LEU A 24 -4.00 3.63 3.90
N CYS A 25 -5.25 3.85 3.50
CA CYS A 25 -5.93 3.06 2.46
C CYS A 25 -5.24 3.17 1.10
N LEU A 26 -4.80 4.37 0.72
CA LEU A 26 -4.04 4.59 -0.51
C LEU A 26 -2.70 3.85 -0.46
N THR A 27 -1.96 3.99 0.63
CA THR A 27 -0.68 3.28 0.85
C THR A 27 -0.87 1.76 0.73
N TRP A 28 -1.89 1.21 1.38
CA TRP A 28 -2.21 -0.22 1.28
C TRP A 28 -2.55 -0.64 -0.15
N SER A 29 -3.36 0.14 -0.86
CA SER A 29 -3.75 -0.14 -2.24
C SER A 29 -2.53 -0.20 -3.18
N PHE A 30 -1.60 0.74 -3.06
CA PHE A 30 -0.35 0.73 -3.83
C PHE A 30 0.52 -0.47 -3.51
N ILE A 31 0.70 -0.79 -2.23
CA ILE A 31 1.49 -1.96 -1.82
C ILE A 31 0.88 -3.24 -2.37
N PHE A 32 -0.43 -3.41 -2.22
CA PHE A 32 -1.14 -4.59 -2.72
C PHE A 32 -0.99 -4.74 -4.24
N GLN A 33 -1.11 -3.64 -4.99
CA GLN A 33 -0.91 -3.63 -6.45
C GLN A 33 0.52 -4.05 -6.82
N ILE A 34 1.53 -3.45 -6.19
CA ILE A 34 2.94 -3.77 -6.47
C ILE A 34 3.24 -5.24 -6.17
N LEU A 35 2.78 -5.77 -5.03
CA LEU A 35 2.98 -7.19 -4.70
C LEU A 35 2.23 -8.12 -5.68
N SER A 36 1.06 -7.71 -6.15
CA SER A 36 0.31 -8.46 -7.16
C SER A 36 1.01 -8.47 -8.51
N GLU A 37 1.64 -7.36 -8.90
CA GLU A 37 2.45 -7.26 -10.12
C GLU A 37 3.75 -8.05 -10.02
N ILE A 38 4.42 -8.05 -8.86
CA ILE A 38 5.58 -8.91 -8.61
C ILE A 38 5.20 -10.38 -8.79
N ARG A 39 4.05 -10.80 -8.24
CA ARG A 39 3.53 -12.17 -8.43
C ARG A 39 3.27 -12.49 -9.90
N HIS A 40 2.73 -11.54 -10.67
CA HIS A 40 2.57 -11.69 -12.12
C HIS A 40 3.93 -11.84 -12.82
N LEU A 41 4.92 -11.06 -12.44
CA LEU A 41 6.27 -11.16 -13.00
C LEU A 41 6.87 -12.55 -12.74
N PHE A 42 6.65 -13.13 -11.55
CA PHE A 42 7.05 -14.52 -11.27
C PHE A 42 6.37 -15.54 -12.19
N TRP A 43 5.09 -15.32 -12.52
CA TRP A 43 4.39 -16.15 -13.50
C TRP A 43 4.99 -16.03 -14.89
N ASP A 44 5.38 -14.83 -15.31
CA ASP A 44 6.03 -14.59 -16.61
C ASP A 44 7.39 -15.30 -16.71
N PHE A 45 8.10 -15.47 -15.59
CA PHE A 45 9.34 -16.25 -15.50
C PHE A 45 9.13 -17.79 -15.47
N GLY A 46 7.88 -18.27 -15.46
CA GLY A 46 7.59 -19.70 -15.41
C GLY A 46 7.45 -20.29 -14.00
N TYR A 47 7.52 -19.47 -12.94
CA TYR A 47 7.37 -19.93 -11.56
C TYR A 47 5.91 -19.87 -11.11
N GLY A 48 5.41 -20.94 -10.47
CA GLY A 48 4.10 -20.93 -9.80
C GLY A 48 2.88 -21.26 -10.69
N PHE A 49 3.09 -21.97 -11.80
CA PHE A 49 2.02 -22.53 -12.65
C PHE A 49 1.18 -23.62 -11.97
N GLU A 50 1.64 -24.16 -10.84
CA GLU A 50 0.82 -25.06 -10.03
C GLU A 50 -0.27 -24.29 -9.26
N LEU A 51 -1.49 -24.82 -9.31
CA LEU A 51 -2.70 -24.24 -8.71
C LEU A 51 -2.57 -24.04 -7.19
N THR A 52 -1.81 -24.90 -6.53
CA THR A 52 -1.46 -24.81 -5.09
C THR A 52 -0.55 -23.61 -4.82
N THR A 53 0.52 -23.45 -5.60
CA THR A 53 1.49 -22.36 -5.49
C THR A 53 0.88 -21.01 -5.83
N SER A 54 -0.03 -20.96 -6.80
CA SER A 54 -0.81 -19.75 -7.12
C SER A 54 -1.71 -19.31 -5.95
N LYS A 55 -2.36 -20.24 -5.25
CA LYS A 55 -3.23 -19.92 -4.11
C LYS A 55 -2.41 -19.42 -2.91
N ILE A 56 -1.29 -20.08 -2.63
CA ILE A 56 -0.39 -19.70 -1.54
C ILE A 56 0.20 -18.31 -1.80
N SER A 57 0.71 -18.05 -3.00
CA SER A 57 1.27 -16.73 -3.36
C SER A 57 0.24 -15.61 -3.29
N GLY A 58 -1.01 -15.85 -3.69
CA GLY A 58 -2.10 -14.87 -3.52
C GLY A 58 -2.38 -14.53 -2.05
N LEU A 59 -2.40 -15.54 -1.17
CA LEU A 59 -2.57 -15.32 0.27
C LEU A 59 -1.39 -14.54 0.86
N PHE A 60 -0.17 -14.84 0.42
CA PHE A 60 1.04 -14.10 0.81
C PHE A 60 0.99 -12.64 0.36
N VAL A 61 0.47 -12.34 -0.82
CA VAL A 61 0.31 -10.94 -1.28
C VAL A 61 -0.65 -10.17 -0.37
N ILE A 62 -1.77 -10.78 0.03
CA ILE A 62 -2.74 -10.15 0.93
C ILE A 62 -2.12 -9.90 2.31
N PHE A 63 -1.61 -10.95 2.97
CA PHE A 63 -1.01 -10.82 4.30
C PHE A 63 0.24 -9.93 4.29
N GLY A 64 1.09 -10.10 3.28
CA GLY A 64 2.29 -9.30 3.09
C GLY A 64 1.96 -7.82 2.90
N SER A 65 0.94 -7.50 2.10
CA SER A 65 0.51 -6.10 1.90
C SER A 65 0.03 -5.47 3.21
N PHE A 66 -0.70 -6.22 4.04
CA PHE A 66 -1.20 -5.73 5.31
C PHE A 66 -0.06 -5.48 6.30
N ILE A 67 0.86 -6.44 6.44
CA ILE A 67 2.04 -6.32 7.32
C ILE A 67 2.91 -5.13 6.89
N LEU A 68 3.19 -4.99 5.59
CA LEU A 68 4.02 -3.91 5.07
C LEU A 68 3.37 -2.54 5.28
N THR A 69 2.05 -2.44 5.11
CA THR A 69 1.29 -1.22 5.39
C THR A 69 1.40 -0.83 6.86
N VAL A 70 1.25 -1.78 7.78
CA VAL A 70 1.38 -1.53 9.22
C VAL A 70 2.81 -1.08 9.56
N LEU A 71 3.83 -1.72 8.99
CA LEU A 71 5.23 -1.32 9.19
C LEU A 71 5.49 0.11 8.70
N ILE A 72 5.03 0.46 7.49
CA ILE A 72 5.17 1.81 6.94
C ILE A 72 4.44 2.83 7.80
N TYR A 73 3.25 2.50 8.28
CA TYR A 73 2.50 3.37 9.18
C TYR A 73 3.21 3.62 10.51
N LEU A 74 3.77 2.57 11.13
CA LEU A 74 4.53 2.70 12.38
C LEU A 74 5.79 3.55 12.20
N ILE A 75 6.55 3.30 11.14
CA ILE A 75 7.75 4.08 10.81
C ILE A 75 7.37 5.54 10.53
N GLY A 76 6.34 5.77 9.72
CA GLY A 76 5.86 7.11 9.40
C GLY A 76 5.41 7.90 10.63
N LYS A 77 4.70 7.25 11.58
CA LYS A 77 4.31 7.87 12.85
C LYS A 77 5.49 8.20 13.76
N GLN A 78 6.61 7.48 13.64
CA GLN A 78 7.79 7.70 14.47
C GLN A 78 8.70 8.82 13.91
N ILE A 79 8.62 9.07 12.61
CA ILE A 79 9.41 10.09 11.89
C ILE A 79 8.70 11.46 11.85
N ILE A 80 7.37 11.48 11.91
CA ILE A 80 6.51 12.68 11.87
C ILE A 80 6.08 13.10 13.27
#